data_AF-A0AAD5EC20-F1
#
_entry.id   AF-A0AAD5EC20-F1
#
_cell.length_a   1.000
_cell.length_b   1.000
_cell.length_c   1.000
_cell.angle_alpha   90.00
_cell.angle_beta   90.00
_cell.angle_gamma   90.00
#
_symmetry.space_group_name_H-M   'P 1'
#
loop_
_entity.id
_entity.type
_entity.pdbx_description
1 polymer ?
#
loop_
_entity_poly.entity_id
_entity_poly.type
_entity_poly.pdbx_seq_one_letter_code
_entity_poly.pdbx_strand_id
1 'polypeptide(L)'
;GWRKYAHQFRDKPASYLTSFAILHELTAIVPLPLVYYFLDYTQLNIPVPEDAITEGNRVISKMRTKYGYEPLDPNSRVMFNMVASYAVVKAILPLRIAASVAMTP
;
A
#
# COMPACT_ATOMS: atom_id res chain seq x y z
N GLY A 1 33.18 -5.88 7.62
CA GLY A 1 33.22 -7.35 7.44
C GLY A 1 31.94 -7.96 7.99
N TRP A 2 31.26 -8.78 7.19
CA TRP A 2 29.93 -9.36 7.49
C TRP A 2 29.84 -10.12 8.83
N ARG A 3 30.99 -10.50 9.41
CA ARG A 3 31.14 -11.10 10.76
C ARG A 3 30.63 -10.21 11.91
N LYS A 4 30.67 -8.88 11.80
CA LYS A 4 30.23 -7.97 12.88
C LYS A 4 28.70 -7.91 12.99
N TYR A 5 28.03 -7.84 11.83
CA TYR A 5 26.57 -7.93 11.72
C TYR A 5 26.06 -9.29 12.20
N ALA A 6 26.72 -10.39 11.81
CA ALA A 6 26.34 -11.74 12.25
C ALA A 6 26.42 -11.96 13.78
N HIS A 7 27.31 -11.24 14.48
CA HIS A 7 27.42 -11.32 15.94
C HIS A 7 26.28 -10.55 16.65
N GLN A 8 25.90 -9.37 16.17
CA GLN A 8 24.80 -8.57 16.73
C GLN A 8 23.43 -9.27 16.61
N PHE A 9 23.16 -9.97 15.50
CA PHE A 9 21.93 -10.76 15.32
C PHE A 9 21.85 -11.95 16.28
N ARG A 10 22.98 -12.52 16.70
CA ARG A 10 23.03 -13.72 17.54
C ARG A 10 22.75 -13.42 19.01
N ASP A 11 23.12 -12.23 19.48
CA ASP A 11 22.99 -11.86 20.90
C ASP A 11 21.61 -11.29 21.28
N LYS A 12 20.84 -10.70 20.32
CA LYS A 12 19.48 -10.15 20.56
C LYS A 12 18.50 -10.32 19.38
N PRO A 13 18.27 -11.54 18.87
CA PRO A 13 17.48 -11.78 17.65
C PRO A 13 16.04 -11.24 17.72
N ALA A 14 15.43 -11.29 18.90
CA ALA A 14 14.05 -10.82 19.10
C ALA A 14 13.90 -9.30 18.88
N SER A 15 14.85 -8.48 19.36
CA SER A 15 14.79 -7.02 19.25
C SER A 15 14.95 -6.53 17.81
N TYR A 16 15.73 -7.27 17.01
CA TYR A 16 15.93 -7.00 15.60
C TYR A 16 14.68 -7.36 14.79
N LEU A 17 14.10 -8.52 15.07
CA LEU A 17 12.88 -8.96 14.41
C LEU A 17 11.69 -8.04 14.74
N THR A 18 11.56 -7.60 15.99
CA THR A 18 10.50 -6.65 16.38
C THR A 18 10.69 -5.28 15.73
N SER A 19 11.92 -4.76 15.70
CA SER A 19 12.23 -3.49 15.02
C SER A 19 11.97 -3.58 13.52
N PHE A 20 12.37 -4.70 12.89
CA PHE A 20 12.07 -4.99 11.49
C PHE A 20 10.56 -5.01 11.24
N ALA A 21 9.80 -5.75 12.05
CA ALA A 21 8.36 -5.89 11.88
C ALA A 21 7.64 -4.55 12.03
N ILE A 22 7.97 -3.78 13.07
CA ILE A 22 7.41 -2.43 13.28
C ILE A 22 7.72 -1.53 12.08
N LEU A 23 8.97 -1.53 11.62
CA LEU A 23 9.38 -0.70 10.49
C LEU A 23 8.75 -1.18 9.17
N HIS A 24 8.58 -2.49 8.99
CA HIS A 24 7.90 -3.09 7.84
C HIS A 24 6.42 -2.68 7.77
N GLU A 25 5.73 -2.71 8.91
CA GLU A 25 4.32 -2.30 9.02
C GLU A 25 4.15 -0.78 8.84
N LEU A 26 5.01 0.03 9.46
CA LEU A 26 4.98 1.49 9.28
C LEU A 26 5.21 1.89 7.83
N THR A 27 6.19 1.27 7.17
CA THR A 27 6.44 1.45 5.74
C THR A 27 5.37 0.80 4.86
N ALA A 28 4.42 0.02 5.40
CA ALA A 28 3.23 -0.45 4.68
C ALA A 28 2.09 0.57 4.78
N ILE A 29 1.85 1.09 5.98
CA ILE A 29 0.69 1.94 6.30
C ILE A 29 0.89 3.36 5.75
N VAL A 30 2.07 3.96 5.90
CA VAL A 30 2.31 5.36 5.53
C VAL A 30 2.29 5.60 4.02
N PRO A 31 2.89 4.74 3.17
CA PRO A 31 2.88 4.99 1.73
C PRO A 31 1.50 4.85 1.07
N LEU A 32 0.58 4.07 1.63
CA LEU A 32 -0.76 3.89 1.06
C LEU A 32 -1.56 5.20 0.92
N PRO A 33 -1.80 5.99 2.00
CA PRO A 33 -2.48 7.27 1.88
C PRO A 33 -1.63 8.27 1.09
N LEU A 34 -0.29 8.24 1.23
CA LEU A 34 0.60 9.16 0.51
C LEU A 34 0.46 8.99 -1.01
N VAL A 35 0.55 7.75 -1.51
CA VAL A 35 0.39 7.45 -2.93
C VAL A 35 -1.04 7.73 -3.39
N TYR A 36 -2.05 7.41 -2.57
CA TYR A 36 -3.44 7.71 -2.90
C TYR A 36 -3.66 9.22 -3.12
N TYR A 37 -3.27 10.05 -2.14
CA TYR A 37 -3.40 11.51 -2.24
C TYR A 37 -2.55 12.08 -3.37
N PHE A 38 -1.38 11.49 -3.64
CA PHE A 38 -0.55 11.89 -4.77
C PHE A 38 -1.25 11.60 -6.11
N LEU A 39 -1.81 10.40 -6.30
CA LEU A 39 -2.55 10.04 -7.52
C LEU A 39 -3.80 10.90 -7.70
N ASP A 40 -4.52 11.15 -6.62
CA ASP A 40 -5.72 11.99 -6.61
C ASP A 40 -5.39 13.44 -6.97
N TYR A 41 -4.34 14.00 -6.34
CA TYR A 41 -3.88 15.37 -6.60
C TYR A 41 -3.31 15.55 -8.01
N THR A 42 -2.52 14.59 -8.49
CA THR A 42 -1.92 14.64 -9.84
C THR A 42 -2.92 14.32 -10.95
N GLN A 43 -4.15 13.90 -10.59
CA GLN A 43 -5.17 13.43 -11.52
C GLN A 43 -4.60 12.44 -12.54
N LEU A 44 -3.70 11.57 -12.07
CA LEU A 44 -2.98 10.66 -12.93
C LEU A 44 -3.97 9.63 -13.48
N ASN A 45 -4.33 9.82 -14.74
CA ASN A 45 -5.29 8.95 -15.42
C ASN A 45 -4.60 7.64 -15.77
N ILE A 46 -4.68 6.68 -14.86
CA ILE A 46 -4.30 5.30 -15.16
C ILE A 46 -5.20 4.85 -16.31
N PRO A 47 -4.64 4.34 -17.41
CA PRO A 47 -5.40 3.90 -18.57
C PRO A 47 -6.17 2.62 -18.23
N VAL A 48 -7.30 2.78 -17.56
CA VAL A 48 -8.30 1.75 -17.32
C VAL A 48 -9.50 2.02 -18.24
N PRO A 49 -10.05 0.99 -18.90
CA PRO A 49 -11.24 1.14 -19.73
C PRO A 49 -12.40 1.76 -18.94
N GLU A 50 -13.08 2.76 -19.50
CA GLU A 50 -14.23 3.42 -18.86
C GLU A 50 -15.35 2.40 -18.52
N ASP A 51 -15.53 1.39 -19.36
CA ASP A 51 -16.47 0.29 -19.13
C ASP A 51 -16.11 -0.52 -17.87
N ALA A 52 -14.82 -0.69 -17.59
CA ALA A 52 -14.37 -1.37 -16.38
C ALA A 52 -14.63 -0.52 -15.12
N ILE A 53 -14.56 0.82 -15.26
CA ILE A 53 -14.85 1.75 -14.17
C ILE A 53 -16.33 1.70 -13.81
N THR A 54 -17.20 1.83 -14.81
CA THR A 54 -18.66 1.84 -14.62
C THR A 54 -19.19 0.50 -14.10
N GLU A 55 -18.74 -0.63 -14.66
CA GLU A 55 -19.12 -1.97 -14.17
C GLU A 55 -18.59 -2.24 -12.76
N GLY A 56 -17.33 -1.86 -12.50
CA GLY A 56 -16.73 -1.96 -11.17
C GLY A 56 -17.53 -1.16 -10.13
N ASN A 57 -17.82 0.10 -10.43
CA ASN A 57 -18.61 0.97 -9.56
C ASN A 57 -20.02 0.45 -9.37
N ARG A 58 -20.64 -0.18 -10.37
CA ARG A 58 -21.96 -0.82 -10.22
C ARG A 58 -21.93 -1.96 -9.20
N VAL A 59 -20.89 -2.78 -9.20
CA VAL A 59 -20.73 -3.88 -8.24
C VAL A 59 -20.49 -3.33 -6.83
N ILE A 60 -19.57 -2.38 -6.69
CA ILE A 60 -19.26 -1.77 -5.39
C ILE A 60 -20.46 -1.00 -4.83
N SER A 61 -21.21 -0.28 -5.68
CA SER A 61 -22.43 0.43 -5.27
C SER A 61 -23.49 -0.53 -4.73
N LYS A 62 -23.68 -1.72 -5.33
CA LYS A 62 -24.57 -2.75 -4.78
C LYS A 62 -24.14 -3.22 -3.39
N MET A 63 -22.83 -3.34 -3.16
CA MET A 63 -22.30 -3.65 -1.83
C MET A 63 -22.51 -2.49 -0.85
N ARG A 64 -22.15 -1.26 -1.23
CA ARG A 64 -22.26 -0.05 -0.37
C ARG A 64 -23.70 0.16 0.10
N THR A 65 -24.66 0.09 -0.81
CA THR A 65 -26.09 0.28 -0.47
C THR A 65 -26.62 -0.81 0.44
N LYS A 66 -26.13 -2.05 0.32
CA LYS A 66 -26.46 -3.14 1.25
C LYS A 66 -26.00 -2.85 2.68
N TYR A 67 -24.92 -2.10 2.87
CA TYR A 67 -24.40 -1.67 4.18
C TYR A 67 -24.92 -0.29 4.63
N GLY A 68 -25.89 0.30 3.92
CA GLY A 68 -26.50 1.58 4.28
C GLY A 68 -25.72 2.82 3.83
N TYR A 69 -24.70 2.66 2.98
CA TYR A 69 -23.99 3.78 2.36
C TYR A 69 -24.67 4.18 1.05
N GLU A 70 -24.49 5.43 0.62
CA GLU A 70 -25.00 5.90 -0.68
C GLU A 70 -24.40 5.09 -1.85
N PRO A 71 -24.87 5.17 -3.10
CA PRO A 71 -24.13 4.59 -4.24
C PRO A 71 -22.89 5.43 -4.62
N LEU A 72 -21.85 4.80 -5.16
CA LEU A 72 -20.75 5.51 -5.81
C LEU A 72 -21.22 6.12 -7.13
N ASP A 73 -20.68 7.28 -7.49
CA ASP A 73 -20.80 7.83 -8.84
C ASP A 73 -20.27 6.81 -9.87
N PRO A 74 -21.02 6.49 -10.95
CA PRO A 74 -20.57 5.61 -12.02
C PRO A 74 -19.18 5.94 -12.58
N ASN A 75 -18.80 7.22 -12.61
CA ASN A 75 -17.51 7.69 -13.10
C ASN A 75 -16.49 7.92 -11.97
N SER A 76 -16.80 7.52 -10.74
CA SER A 76 -15.89 7.69 -9.60
C SER A 76 -14.61 6.86 -9.80
N ARG A 77 -13.46 7.53 -9.71
CA ARG A 77 -12.15 6.88 -9.78
C ARG A 77 -11.60 6.48 -8.41
N VAL A 78 -12.32 6.74 -7.33
CA VAL A 78 -11.87 6.50 -5.95
C VAL A 78 -11.42 5.05 -5.75
N MET A 79 -12.24 4.07 -6.17
CA MET A 79 -11.89 2.65 -6.03
C MET A 79 -10.63 2.30 -6.85
N PHE A 80 -10.51 2.83 -8.06
CA PHE A 80 -9.34 2.58 -8.91
C PHE A 80 -8.08 3.26 -8.36
N ASN A 81 -8.18 4.47 -7.82
CA ASN A 81 -7.07 5.15 -7.15
C ASN A 81 -6.60 4.38 -5.91
N MET A 82 -7.52 3.76 -5.16
CA MET A 82 -7.17 2.87 -4.05
C MET A 82 -6.43 1.62 -4.53
N VAL A 83 -6.95 0.94 -5.57
CA VAL A 83 -6.31 -0.25 -6.14
C VAL A 83 -4.93 0.09 -6.71
N ALA A 84 -4.82 1.22 -7.41
CA ALA A 84 -3.57 1.71 -7.96
C ALA A 84 -2.55 2.04 -6.87
N SER A 85 -2.98 2.74 -5.82
CA SER A 85 -2.13 3.02 -4.66
C SER A 85 -1.61 1.73 -4.05
N TYR A 86 -2.49 0.74 -3.82
CA TYR A 86 -2.08 -0.56 -3.33
C TYR A 86 -1.07 -1.26 -4.27
N ALA A 87 -1.33 -1.24 -5.58
CA ALA A 87 -0.43 -1.82 -6.58
C ALA A 87 0.96 -1.16 -6.57
N VAL A 88 1.03 0.17 -6.47
CA VAL A 88 2.28 0.92 -6.36
C VAL A 88 3.02 0.58 -5.07
N VAL A 89 2.34 0.57 -3.92
CA VAL A 89 2.94 0.18 -2.63
C VAL A 89 3.48 -1.26 -2.67
N LYS A 90 2.81 -2.14 -3.44
CA LYS A 90 3.25 -3.53 -3.65
C LYS A 90 4.42 -3.61 -4.63
N ALA A 91 4.47 -2.77 -5.65
CA ALA A 91 5.59 -2.70 -6.60
C ALA A 91 6.90 -2.28 -5.90
N ILE A 92 6.82 -1.41 -4.89
CA ILE A 92 7.99 -0.96 -4.11
C ILE A 92 8.38 -1.92 -2.98
N LEU A 93 7.70 -3.08 -2.81
CA LEU A 93 8.01 -4.06 -1.75
C LEU A 93 9.48 -4.47 -1.67
N PRO A 94 10.20 -4.76 -2.77
CA PRO A 94 11.61 -5.15 -2.69
C PRO A 94 12.47 -4.05 -2.07
N LEU A 95 12.19 -2.79 -2.44
CA LEU A 95 12.87 -1.62 -1.88
C LEU A 95 12.54 -1.44 -0.40
N ARG A 96 11.28 -1.67 0.00
CA ARG A 96 10.85 -1.60 1.40
C ARG A 96 11.56 -2.62 2.27
N ILE A 97 11.65 -3.87 1.82
CA ILE A 97 12.36 -4.93 2.55
C ILE A 97 13.84 -4.56 2.69
N ALA A 98 14.48 -4.11 1.60
CA ALA A 98 15.88 -3.69 1.62
C ALA A 98 16.12 -2.50 2.59
N ALA A 99 15.24 -1.50 2.57
CA ALA A 99 15.31 -0.34 3.45
C ALA A 99 15.08 -0.73 4.93
N SER A 100 14.09 -1.57 5.22
CA SER A 100 13.83 -2.06 6.58
C SER A 100 15.02 -2.86 7.13
N VAL A 101 15.66 -3.69 6.31
CA VAL A 101 16.88 -4.44 6.71
C VAL A 101 18.08 -3.51 6.91
N ALA A 102 18.23 -2.46 6.09
CA ALA A 102 19.32 -1.51 6.23
C ALA A 102 19.19 -0.61 7.46
N MET A 103 17.95 -0.32 7.88
CA MET A 103 17.65 0.54 9.03
C MET A 103 17.47 -0.21 10.36
N THR A 104 17.40 -1.55 10.34
CA THR A 104 17.44 -2.31 11.59
C THR A 104 18.81 -2.18 12.28
N PRO A 105 18.87 -1.89 13.61
CA PRO A 105 20.09 -1.49 14.34
C PRO A 105 21.28 -2.45 14.37
#